data_AF-A0A975H3T6-F1
#
_entry.id   AF-A0A975H3T6-F1
#
_cell.length_a   1.000
_cell.length_b   1.000
_cell.length_c   1.000
_cell.angle_alpha   90.00
_cell.angle_beta   90.00
_cell.angle_gamma   90.00
#
_symmetry.space_group_name_H-M   'P 1'
#
loop_
_entity.id
_entity.type
_entity.pdbx_description
1 polymer ?
#
loop_
_entity_poly.entity_id
_entity_poly.type
_entity_poly.pdbx_seq_one_letter_code
_entity_poly.pdbx_strand_id
1 'polypeptide(L)'
;MTKQNLIFEKVGDINSTYPYLCVYDLEDQANPFMEIGVTDEKRLQYTIYAGDRNIILTIEDWDVIQRRAQEFLPKALADEDNS
;
A
#
# COMPACT_ATOMS: atom_id res chain seq x y z
N MET A 1 7.34 -17.61 15.25
CA MET A 1 6.55 -16.87 14.25
C MET A 1 6.73 -15.40 14.56
N THR A 2 7.45 -14.68 13.71
CA THR A 2 7.62 -13.23 13.85
C THR A 2 6.25 -12.59 13.66
N LYS A 3 5.80 -11.82 14.65
CA LYS A 3 4.52 -11.13 14.59
C LYS A 3 4.63 -10.04 13.52
N GLN A 4 3.71 -10.03 12.57
CA GLN A 4 3.74 -9.08 11.46
C GLN A 4 3.24 -7.72 11.95
N ASN A 5 4.07 -6.68 11.82
CA ASN A 5 3.81 -5.34 12.36
C ASN A 5 3.24 -4.37 11.31
N LEU A 6 2.64 -4.89 10.24
CA LEU A 6 2.12 -4.09 9.13
C LEU A 6 0.60 -4.15 9.05
N ILE A 7 -0.03 -3.00 8.82
CA ILE A 7 -1.46 -2.87 8.53
C ILE A 7 -1.61 -2.33 7.10
N PHE A 8 -2.59 -2.86 6.37
CA PHE A 8 -2.91 -2.47 5.01
C PHE A 8 -4.36 -2.00 4.94
N GLU A 9 -4.58 -0.82 4.36
CA GLU A 9 -5.91 -0.25 4.16
C GLU A 9 -6.10 0.13 2.69
N LYS A 10 -7.20 -0.31 2.08
CA LYS A 10 -7.60 0.15 0.75
C LYS A 10 -8.34 1.47 0.88
N VAL A 11 -7.85 2.50 0.20
CA VAL A 11 -8.46 3.82 0.14
C VAL A 11 -8.93 4.08 -1.28
N GLY A 12 -10.20 4.47 -1.41
CA GLY A 12 -10.73 5.04 -2.65
C GLY A 12 -10.64 6.56 -2.58
N ASP A 13 -10.11 7.19 -3.61
CA ASP A 13 -10.03 8.65 -3.72
C ASP A 13 -10.82 9.10 -4.96
N ILE A 14 -11.74 10.04 -4.76
CA ILE A 14 -12.58 10.59 -5.83
C ILE A 14 -11.76 11.36 -6.88
N ASN A 15 -10.53 11.74 -6.55
CA ASN A 15 -9.62 12.45 -7.46
C ASN A 15 -8.62 11.52 -8.15
N SER A 16 -8.65 10.22 -7.85
CA SER A 16 -7.73 9.23 -8.40
C SER A 16 -8.49 8.20 -9.25
N THR A 17 -7.95 7.87 -10.43
CA THR A 17 -8.55 6.88 -11.35
C THR A 17 -8.66 5.49 -10.70
N TYR A 18 -7.66 5.13 -9.89
CA TYR A 18 -7.60 3.86 -9.20
C TYR A 18 -7.54 4.09 -7.68
N PRO A 19 -8.08 3.16 -6.87
CA PRO A 19 -7.80 3.15 -5.45
C PRO A 19 -6.31 2.93 -5.19
N TYR A 20 -5.87 3.16 -3.95
CA TYR A 20 -4.52 2.86 -3.48
C TYR A 20 -4.54 2.10 -2.15
N LEU A 21 -3.40 1.55 -1.75
CA LEU A 21 -3.20 0.92 -0.44
C LEU A 21 -2.32 1.79 0.44
N CYS A 22 -2.83 2.18 1.61
CA CYS A 22 -1.99 2.69 2.69
C CYS A 22 -1.34 1.52 3.43
N VAL A 23 -0.07 1.69 3.79
CA VAL A 23 0.68 0.78 4.66
C VAL A 23 1.07 1.54 5.92
N TYR A 24 0.65 0.98 7.06
CA TYR A 24 0.93 1.52 8.38
C TYR A 24 1.78 0.53 9.17
N ASP A 25 2.58 1.07 10.07
CA ASP A 25 3.22 0.26 11.10
C ASP A 25 2.30 0.16 12.31
N LEU A 26 2.33 -0.99 12.99
CA LEU A 26 1.39 -1.31 14.07
C LEU A 26 1.44 -0.29 15.23
N GLU A 27 2.59 0.36 15.43
CA GLU A 27 2.81 1.36 16.48
C GLU A 27 2.28 2.76 16.09
N ASP A 28 2.04 3.03 14.81
CA ASP A 28 1.42 4.26 14.33
C ASP A 28 0.42 3.97 13.20
N GLN A 29 -0.82 3.77 13.60
CA GLN A 29 -1.94 3.47 12.70
C GLN A 29 -2.63 4.74 12.19
N ALA A 30 -2.21 5.91 12.66
CA ALA A 30 -2.79 7.19 12.23
C ALA A 30 -2.07 7.74 11.00
N ASN A 31 -0.77 7.47 10.88
CA ASN A 31 0.06 7.98 9.79
C ASN A 31 0.61 6.83 8.94
N PRO A 32 0.21 6.69 7.67
CA PRO A 32 0.83 5.69 6.80
C PRO A 32 2.27 6.11 6.51
N PHE A 33 3.17 5.14 6.49
CA PHE A 33 4.56 5.42 6.09
C PHE A 33 4.77 5.16 4.59
N MET A 34 3.85 4.45 3.94
CA MET A 34 3.92 4.12 2.53
C MET A 34 2.53 4.05 1.93
N GLU A 35 2.45 4.43 0.66
CA GLU A 35 1.31 4.24 -0.21
C GLU A 35 1.71 3.39 -1.41
N ILE A 36 0.79 2.52 -1.84
CA ILE A 36 0.93 1.71 -3.05
C ILE A 36 -0.23 2.05 -3.98
N GLY A 37 0.06 2.84 -5.00
CA GLY A 37 -0.90 3.29 -6.01
C GLY A 37 -0.76 2.53 -7.32
N VAL A 38 -1.70 2.81 -8.23
CA VAL A 38 -1.64 2.36 -9.64
C VAL A 38 -1.57 3.59 -10.53
N THR A 39 -0.57 3.63 -11.39
CA THR A 39 -0.37 4.69 -12.38
C THR A 39 -1.34 4.55 -13.55
N ASP A 40 -1.51 5.60 -14.35
CA ASP A 40 -2.30 5.58 -15.59
C ASP A 40 -1.78 4.53 -16.60
N GLU A 41 -0.50 4.17 -16.53
CA GLU A 41 0.12 3.10 -17.32
C GLU A 41 -0.12 1.70 -16.74
N LYS A 42 -1.04 1.57 -15.78
CA LYS A 42 -1.43 0.33 -15.11
C LYS A 42 -0.26 -0.38 -14.41
N ARG A 43 0.69 0.40 -13.88
CA ARG A 43 1.85 -0.09 -13.10
C ARG A 43 1.72 0.29 -11.63
N LEU A 44 2.23 -0.58 -10.75
CA LEU A 44 2.38 -0.28 -9.32
C LEU A 44 3.37 0.87 -9.11
N GLN A 45 3.00 1.80 -8.24
CA GLN A 45 3.85 2.88 -7.76
C GLN A 45 3.89 2.87 -6.24
N TYR A 46 5.06 3.11 -5.67
CA TYR A 46 5.29 3.15 -4.23
C TYR A 46 5.71 4.56 -3.85
N THR A 47 4.94 5.18 -2.97
CA THR A 47 5.29 6.46 -2.36
C THR A 47 5.69 6.19 -0.92
N ILE A 48 6.88 6.60 -0.53
CA ILE A 48 7.38 6.45 0.85
C ILE A 48 7.39 7.83 1.49
N TYR A 49 6.66 7.98 2.59
CA TYR A 49 6.52 9.24 3.27
C TYR A 49 7.68 9.47 4.25
N ALA A 50 8.17 10.72 4.28
CA ALA A 50 9.09 11.13 5.32
C ALA A 50 8.35 11.18 6.66
N GLY A 51 8.78 10.37 7.62
CA GLY A 51 8.24 10.36 8.98
C GLY A 51 9.18 11.03 9.99
N ASP A 52 8.66 11.24 11.20
CA ASP A 52 9.43 11.67 12.38
C ASP A 52 10.14 10.51 13.09
N ARG A 53 9.79 9.27 12.73
CA ARG A 53 10.43 8.05 13.20
C ARG A 53 10.93 7.18 12.05
N ASN A 54 11.91 6.35 12.38
CA ASN A 54 12.43 5.36 11.43
C ASN A 54 11.45 4.20 11.30
N ILE A 55 11.17 3.79 10.06
CA ILE A 55 10.50 2.53 9.77
C ILE A 55 11.58 1.49 9.46
N ILE A 56 11.57 0.40 10.21
CA ILE A 56 12.52 -0.71 10.05
C ILE A 56 11.73 -1.90 9.54
N LEU A 57 12.03 -2.34 8.31
CA LEU A 57 11.41 -3.51 7.70
C LEU A 57 12.42 -4.64 7.64
N THR A 58 12.00 -5.85 7.99
CA THR A 58 12.76 -7.04 7.63
C THR A 58 12.53 -7.42 6.16
N ILE A 59 13.27 -8.40 5.66
CA ILE A 59 13.02 -8.97 4.32
C ILE A 59 11.60 -9.53 4.25
N GLU A 60 11.14 -10.20 5.31
CA GLU A 60 9.80 -10.79 5.37
C GLU A 60 8.69 -9.72 5.34
N ASP A 61 8.90 -8.57 6.00
CA ASP A 61 7.97 -7.45 5.94
C ASP A 61 7.86 -6.89 4.52
N TRP A 62 9.01 -6.71 3.86
CA TRP A 62 9.06 -6.25 2.47
C TRP A 62 8.41 -7.23 1.49
N ASP A 63 8.67 -8.53 1.64
CA ASP A 63 8.04 -9.57 0.82
C ASP A 63 6.51 -9.57 0.96
N VAL A 64 6.01 -9.26 2.15
CA VAL A 64 4.57 -9.17 2.40
C VAL A 64 3.98 -7.92 1.75
N ILE A 65 4.65 -6.77 1.85
CA ILE A 65 4.27 -5.55 1.13
C ILE A 65 4.21 -5.84 -0.37
N GLN A 66 5.24 -6.49 -0.92
CA GLN A 66 5.32 -6.81 -2.34
C GLN A 66 4.20 -7.75 -2.78
N ARG A 67 3.93 -8.81 -2.02
CA ARG A 67 2.84 -9.75 -2.31
C ARG A 67 1.48 -9.05 -2.29
N ARG A 68 1.23 -8.21 -1.27
CA ARG A 68 -0.03 -7.45 -1.15
C ARG A 68 -0.22 -6.48 -2.32
N ALA A 69 0.84 -5.81 -2.76
CA ALA A 69 0.81 -4.93 -3.92
C ALA A 69 0.44 -5.70 -5.20
N GLN A 70 1.03 -6.87 -5.41
CA GLN A 70 0.74 -7.73 -6.57
C GLN A 70 -0.69 -8.26 -6.56
N GLU A 71 -1.22 -8.65 -5.40
CA GLU A 71 -2.62 -9.06 -5.23
C GLU A 71 -3.60 -7.90 -5.42
N PHE A 72 -3.17 -6.67 -5.14
CA PHE A 72 -3.97 -5.46 -5.24
C PHE A 72 -4.15 -4.98 -6.67
N LEU A 73 -3.09 -4.97 -7.48
CA LEU A 73 -3.11 -4.46 -8.85
C LEU A 73 -4.29 -4.98 -9.69
N PRO A 74 -4.54 -6.30 -9.84
CA PRO A 74 -5.64 -6.78 -10.68
C PRO A 74 -7.02 -6.37 -10.13
N LYS A 75 -7.16 -6.19 -8.80
CA LYS A 75 -8.41 -5.75 -8.19
C LYS A 75 -8.65 -4.26 -8.42
N ALA A 76 -7.60 -3.45 -8.30
CA ALA A 76 -7.66 -2.02 -8.58
C ALA A 76 -8.02 -1.73 -10.04
N LEU A 77 -7.48 -2.52 -10.98
CA LEU A 77 -7.80 -2.39 -12.41
C LEU A 77 -9.24 -2.84 -12.74
N ALA A 78 -9.76 -3.86 -12.05
CA ALA A 78 -11.13 -4.34 -12.28
C ALA A 78 -12.23 -3.38 -11.77
N ASP A 79 -11.90 -2.49 -10.84
CA ASP A 79 -12.83 -1.46 -10.35
C ASP A 79 -13.08 -0.37 -11.43
N GLU A 80 -12.11 -0.12 -12.32
CA GLU A 80 -12.27 0.78 -13.48
C GLU A 80 -13.26 0.19 -14.50
N ASP A 81 -13.12 -1.09 -14.85
CA ASP A 81 -13.92 -1.74 -15.91
C ASP A 81 -15.43 -1.87 -15.55
N ASN A 82 -15.81 -1.65 -14.30
CA ASN A 82 -17.21 -1.72 -13.82
C ASN A 82 -17.86 -0.35 -13.57
N SER A 83 -17.17 0.76 -13.90
CA SER A 83 -17.65 2.13 -13.72
C SER A 83 -18.01 2.77 -15.06
#